data_AF-A0ABD0PF64-F1
#
_entry.id   AF-A0ABD0PF64-F1
#
_cell.length_a   1.000
_cell.length_b   1.000
_cell.length_c   1.000
_cell.angle_alpha   90.00
_cell.angle_beta   90.00
_cell.angle_gamma   90.00
#
_symmetry.space_group_name_H-M   'P 1'
#
loop_
_entity.id
_entity.type
_entity.pdbx_description
1 polymer ?
#
loop_
_entity_poly.entity_id
_entity_poly.type
_entity_poly.pdbx_seq_one_letter_code
_entity_poly.pdbx_strand_id
1 'polypeptide(L)'
;WGSMQDLTSWSFSDHENGEQSAQNTREDLVNDLKAAGTIATKKTIGNTLCREGMKSYSVRKVPLLKKAHVQARLKFANEHLSDSVENGVKVL
;
A
#
# COMPACT_ATOMS: atom_id res chain seq x y z
N TRP A 1 -2.60 15.46 -29.52
CA TRP A 1 -2.51 16.21 -28.25
C TRP A 1 -3.87 16.09 -27.59
N GLY A 2 -4.04 15.06 -26.75
CA GLY A 2 -5.27 14.79 -26.01
C GLY A 2 -5.11 15.31 -24.57
N SER A 3 -6.14 15.97 -24.07
CA SER A 3 -6.16 16.70 -22.79
C SER A 3 -5.81 15.82 -21.59
N MET A 4 -4.97 16.35 -20.70
CA MET A 4 -4.40 15.67 -19.53
C MET A 4 -5.27 15.86 -18.27
N GLN A 5 -6.59 15.94 -18.45
CA GLN A 5 -7.52 16.41 -17.41
C GLN A 5 -8.58 15.37 -16.99
N ASP A 6 -8.62 14.19 -17.61
CA ASP A 6 -9.67 13.18 -17.36
C ASP A 6 -9.25 12.07 -16.37
N LEU A 7 -8.28 12.32 -15.48
CA LEU A 7 -7.81 11.34 -14.49
C LEU A 7 -8.32 11.58 -13.07
N THR A 8 -9.23 12.53 -12.85
CA THR A 8 -9.88 12.76 -11.56
C THR A 8 -11.05 11.83 -11.27
N SER A 9 -11.34 10.86 -12.15
CA SER A 9 -12.39 9.85 -11.93
C SER A 9 -11.83 8.49 -11.52
N TRP A 10 -10.92 8.47 -10.54
CA TRP A 10 -10.86 7.38 -9.59
C TRP A 10 -11.34 7.95 -8.26
N SER A 11 -12.66 8.04 -8.14
CA SER A 11 -13.30 8.03 -6.84
C SER A 11 -12.82 6.77 -6.11
N PHE A 12 -11.88 6.96 -5.19
CA PHE A 12 -11.48 5.98 -4.18
C PHE A 12 -12.66 5.84 -3.22
N SER A 13 -13.72 5.20 -3.71
CA SER A 13 -14.93 4.91 -2.97
C SER A 13 -15.03 3.41 -2.85
N ASP A 14 -14.16 2.85 -2.02
CA ASP A 14 -14.42 1.55 -1.40
C ASP A 14 -15.30 1.82 -0.19
N HIS A 15 -16.59 1.49 -0.34
CA HIS A 15 -17.54 1.48 0.76
C HIS A 15 -17.60 0.06 1.36
N GLU A 16 -17.48 0.03 2.68
CA GLU A 16 -18.07 -0.93 3.63
C GLU A 16 -17.39 -2.31 3.86
N ASN A 17 -16.68 -2.37 5.00
CA ASN A 17 -16.82 -3.36 6.08
C ASN A 17 -16.08 -4.70 6.00
N GLY A 18 -14.91 -4.78 6.68
CA GLY A 18 -14.33 -6.06 7.11
C GLY A 18 -12.89 -6.03 7.58
N GLU A 19 -12.09 -5.04 7.17
CA GLU A 19 -10.71 -4.90 7.64
C GLU A 19 -10.50 -3.47 8.14
N GLN A 20 -10.47 -3.32 9.46
CA GLN A 20 -9.81 -2.17 10.09
C GLN A 20 -8.34 -2.22 9.64
N SER A 21 -7.99 -1.62 8.50
CA SER A 21 -6.60 -1.35 8.16
C SER A 21 -6.15 -0.24 9.10
N ALA A 22 -5.78 -0.68 10.29
CA ALA A 22 -5.56 0.03 11.53
C ALA A 22 -4.45 1.07 11.42
N GLN A 23 -4.79 2.27 10.94
CA GLN A 23 -4.05 3.48 11.32
C GLN A 23 -4.47 3.84 12.75
N ASN A 24 -4.24 2.94 13.71
CA ASN A 24 -4.52 3.20 15.11
C ASN A 24 -3.37 4.09 15.59
N THR A 25 -3.62 5.39 15.60
CA THR A 25 -2.67 6.34 16.20
C THR A 25 -2.51 5.93 17.66
N ARG A 26 -1.34 6.20 18.26
CA ARG A 26 -1.12 5.84 19.68
C ARG A 26 -2.17 6.46 20.59
N GLU A 27 -2.74 7.60 20.18
CA GLU A 27 -3.86 8.30 20.79
C GLU A 27 -5.17 7.50 20.75
N ASP A 28 -5.48 6.87 19.62
CA ASP A 28 -6.68 6.05 19.45
C ASP A 28 -6.63 4.83 20.37
N LEU A 29 -5.46 4.18 20.45
CA LEU A 29 -5.22 3.09 21.41
C LEU A 29 -5.38 3.52 22.87
N VAL A 30 -5.08 4.77 23.22
CA VAL A 30 -5.33 5.28 24.58
C VAL A 30 -6.83 5.42 24.83
N ASN A 31 -7.60 5.84 23.83
CA ASN A 31 -9.05 6.00 23.95
C ASN A 31 -9.74 4.63 24.07
N ASP A 32 -9.32 3.65 23.26
CA ASP A 32 -9.84 2.28 23.31
C ASP A 32 -9.58 1.61 24.66
N LEU A 33 -8.36 1.75 25.20
CA LEU A 33 -8.00 1.19 26.50
C LEU A 33 -8.78 1.87 27.64
N LYS A 34 -9.01 3.18 27.55
CA LYS A 34 -9.88 3.88 28.51
C LYS A 34 -11.33 3.39 28.44
N ALA A 35 -11.86 3.13 27.25
CA ALA A 35 -13.20 2.55 27.08
C ALA A 35 -13.28 1.13 27.68
N ALA A 36 -12.21 0.35 27.60
CA ALA A 36 -12.07 -0.94 28.27
C ALA A 36 -11.80 -0.84 29.78
N GLY A 37 -11.80 0.36 30.37
CA GLY A 37 -11.55 0.58 31.81
C GLY A 37 -10.08 0.46 32.23
N THR A 38 -9.15 0.40 31.28
CA THR A 38 -7.71 0.30 31.52
C THR A 38 -7.04 1.65 31.35
N ILE A 39 -6.38 2.15 32.40
CA ILE A 39 -5.62 3.41 32.33
C ILE A 39 -4.20 3.11 31.84
N ALA A 40 -4.00 3.20 30.52
CA ALA A 40 -2.70 3.04 29.91
C ALA A 40 -2.16 4.39 29.40
N THR A 41 -0.94 4.72 29.81
CA THR A 41 -0.23 5.91 29.30
C THR A 41 0.38 5.60 27.93
N LYS A 42 0.52 6.60 27.06
CA LYS A 42 1.16 6.50 25.74
C LYS A 42 2.53 5.79 25.77
N LYS A 43 3.31 6.00 26.84
CA LYS A 43 4.61 5.32 27.07
C LYS A 43 4.44 3.82 27.32
N THR A 44 3.43 3.42 28.09
CA THR A 44 3.11 2.01 28.38
C THR A 44 2.71 1.28 27.11
N ILE A 45 1.86 1.91 26.29
CA ILE A 45 1.43 1.35 25.00
C ILE A 45 2.64 1.23 24.06
N GLY A 46 3.45 2.27 23.93
CA GLY A 46 4.66 2.25 23.10
C GLY A 46 5.67 1.16 23.51
N ASN A 47 5.88 0.98 24.82
CA ASN A 47 6.74 -0.07 25.35
C ASN A 47 6.17 -1.47 25.08
N THR A 48 4.86 -1.63 25.22
CA THR A 48 4.15 -2.91 24.97
C THR A 48 4.25 -3.27 23.49
N LEU A 49 3.93 -2.34 22.59
CA LEU A 49 4.07 -2.54 21.14
C LEU A 49 5.50 -2.92 20.72
N CYS A 50 6.52 -2.36 21.38
CA CYS A 50 7.92 -2.70 21.13
C CYS A 50 8.28 -4.12 21.62
N ARG A 51 7.77 -4.53 22.79
CA ARG A 51 7.97 -5.88 23.36
C ARG A 51 7.30 -6.95 22.51
N GLU A 52 6.09 -6.68 22.03
CA GLU A 52 5.34 -7.56 21.13
C GLU A 52 5.90 -7.55 19.69
N GLY A 53 6.96 -6.77 19.41
CA GLY A 53 7.58 -6.73 18.09
C GLY A 53 6.72 -6.07 17.01
N MET A 54 5.67 -5.34 17.40
CA MET A 54 4.77 -4.62 16.49
C MET A 54 5.49 -3.40 15.92
N LYS A 55 6.28 -3.64 14.87
CA LYS A 55 6.94 -2.59 14.09
C LYS A 55 5.98 -2.08 13.02
N SER A 56 5.84 -0.75 12.94
CA SER A 56 5.21 -0.15 11.78
C SER A 56 6.08 -0.40 10.55
N TYR A 57 5.53 -1.06 9.53
CA TYR A 57 6.17 -1.15 8.23
C TYR A 57 5.53 -0.10 7.32
N SER A 58 6.31 0.93 6.98
CA SER A 58 5.90 1.91 5.98
C SER A 58 6.39 1.46 4.61
N VAL A 59 5.45 1.26 3.67
CA VAL A 59 5.81 1.02 2.26
C VAL A 59 6.50 2.27 1.74
N ARG A 60 7.66 2.09 1.11
CA ARG A 60 8.41 3.22 0.54
C ARG A 60 7.58 3.84 -0.58
N LYS A 61 7.23 5.13 -0.41
CA LYS A 61 6.54 5.94 -1.44
C LYS A 61 7.39 6.19 -2.69
N VAL A 62 8.69 5.90 -2.62
CA VAL A 62 9.63 6.08 -3.74
C VAL A 62 10.16 4.72 -4.20
N PRO A 63 10.25 4.48 -5.51
CA PRO A 63 10.85 3.26 -6.01
C PRO A 63 12.31 3.21 -5.59
N LEU A 64 12.75 2.09 -5.03
CA LEU A 64 14.15 1.81 -4.71
C LEU A 64 15.04 1.74 -5.97
N LEU A 65 14.42 1.73 -7.14
CA LEU A 65 15.06 1.53 -8.42
C LEU A 65 15.66 2.83 -8.95
N LYS A 66 16.97 2.81 -9.24
CA LYS A 66 17.61 3.89 -9.99
C LYS A 66 17.06 3.94 -11.42
N LYS A 67 17.17 5.10 -12.10
CA LYS A 67 16.74 5.27 -13.50
C LYS A 67 17.26 4.17 -14.44
N ALA A 68 18.52 3.76 -14.27
CA ALA A 68 19.13 2.65 -15.02
C ALA A 68 18.39 1.31 -14.85
N HIS A 69 17.88 1.01 -13.66
CA HIS A 69 17.12 -0.22 -13.40
C HIS A 69 15.76 -0.18 -14.10
N VAL A 70 15.09 0.98 -14.09
CA VAL A 70 13.81 1.16 -14.79
C VAL A 70 14.01 0.94 -16.29
N GLN A 71 15.05 1.55 -16.87
CA GLN A 71 15.39 1.38 -18.29
C GLN A 71 15.74 -0.07 -18.64
N ALA A 72 16.55 -0.74 -17.82
CA ALA A 72 16.91 -2.15 -18.04
C ALA A 72 15.68 -3.07 -17.96
N ARG A 73 14.77 -2.85 -16.99
CA ARG A 73 13.51 -3.62 -16.87
C ARG A 73 12.56 -3.35 -18.02
N LEU A 74 12.47 -2.11 -18.48
CA LEU A 74 11.66 -1.75 -19.65
C LEU A 74 12.19 -2.42 -20.92
N LYS A 75 13.51 -2.36 -21.13
CA LYS A 75 14.19 -3.04 -22.25
C LYS A 75 13.95 -4.55 -22.20
N PHE A 76 14.16 -5.16 -21.04
CA PHE A 76 13.91 -6.59 -20.82
C PHE A 76 12.46 -6.97 -21.12
N ALA A 77 11.48 -6.22 -20.61
CA ALA A 77 10.08 -6.46 -20.86
C ALA A 77 9.74 -6.38 -22.36
N ASN A 78 10.26 -5.39 -23.08
CA ASN A 78 10.03 -5.24 -24.51
C ASN A 78 10.66 -6.36 -25.35
N GLU A 79 11.86 -6.81 -24.99
CA GLU A 79 12.56 -7.91 -25.66
C GLU A 79 11.87 -9.27 -25.46
N HIS A 80 11.14 -9.44 -24.34
CA HIS A 80 10.48 -10.69 -23.97
C HIS A 80 8.94 -10.59 -24.05
N LEU A 81 8.40 -9.52 -24.66
CA LEU A 81 6.95 -9.35 -24.87
C LEU A 81 6.42 -10.23 -26.02
N SER A 82 7.31 -10.87 -26.78
CA SER A 82 7.01 -11.56 -28.05
C SER A 82 6.71 -13.06 -27.92
N ASP A 83 6.21 -13.53 -26.78
CA ASP A 83 5.71 -14.91 -26.63
C ASP A 83 4.17 -15.00 -26.50
N SER A 84 3.42 -13.88 -26.58
CA SER A 84 1.94 -13.93 -26.40
C SER A 84 1.07 -13.30 -27.49
N VAL A 85 1.64 -12.72 -28.56
CA VAL A 85 0.82 -12.10 -29.63
C VAL A 85 0.41 -13.11 -30.72
N GLU A 86 1.13 -14.21 -30.92
CA GLU A 86 0.76 -15.21 -31.95
C GLU A 86 -0.23 -16.29 -31.48
N ASN A 87 -0.47 -16.44 -30.17
CA ASN A 87 -1.30 -17.55 -29.66
C ASN A 87 -2.76 -17.17 -29.39
N GLY A 88 -3.17 -15.91 -29.62
CA GLY A 88 -4.48 -15.39 -29.21
C GLY A 88 -5.48 -15.06 -30.33
N VAL A 89 -5.12 -15.17 -31.61
CA VAL A 89 -5.99 -14.67 -32.71
C VAL A 89 -6.11 -15.65 -33.89
N LYS A 90 -6.23 -16.94 -33.61
CA LYS A 90 -6.54 -17.95 -34.64
C LYS A 90 -7.65 -18.92 -34.21
N VAL A 91 -8.78 -18.35 -33.78
CA VAL A 91 -10.08 -19.02 -33.78
C VAL A 91 -11.10 -17.97 -34.20
N LEU A 92 -11.44 -17.96 -35.49
CA LEU A 92 -12.73 -17.60 -36.08
C LEU A 92 -12.67 -17.89 -37.59
#